data_AF-A0A953JP75-F1
#
_entry.id   AF-A0A953JP75-F1
#
_cell.length_a   1.000
_cell.length_b   1.000
_cell.length_c   1.000
_cell.angle_alpha   90.00
_cell.angle_beta   90.00
_cell.angle_gamma   90.00
#
_symmetry.space_group_name_H-M   'P 1'
#
loop_
_entity.id
_entity.type
_entity.pdbx_description
1 polymer ?
#
loop_
_entity_poly.entity_id
_entity_poly.type
_entity_poly.pdbx_seq_one_letter_code
_entity_poly.pdbx_strand_id
1 'polypeptide(L)'
;MIKIKAWLTHKGVRKVPIHSGYRPAVFFIPDHPTSGAIRLLDREELLPGERAIVEITPVSESLVGNPASGEVFKIGESPRSIVGEIEVIEVIRI
;
A
#
# COMPACT_ATOMS: atom_id res chain seq x y z
N MET A 1 1.70 -8.44 -15.13
CA MET A 1 1.77 -8.37 -13.65
C MET A 1 2.16 -6.95 -13.28
N ILE A 2 1.45 -6.32 -12.35
CA ILE A 2 1.68 -4.93 -11.95
C ILE A 2 2.40 -4.87 -10.60
N LYS A 3 3.37 -3.97 -10.48
CA LYS A 3 4.03 -3.60 -9.23
C LYS A 3 3.94 -2.10 -9.06
N ILE A 4 3.72 -1.66 -7.84
CA ILE A 4 3.58 -0.23 -7.52
C ILE A 4 4.67 0.12 -6.52
N LYS A 5 5.58 1.00 -6.92
CA LYS A 5 6.54 1.60 -5.99
C LYS A 5 5.87 2.81 -5.37
N ALA A 6 5.83 2.86 -4.05
CA ALA A 6 5.13 3.91 -3.33
C ALA A 6 5.85 4.25 -2.03
N TRP A 7 5.58 5.44 -1.52
CA TRP A 7 5.80 5.74 -0.12
C TRP A 7 4.64 5.21 0.71
N LEU A 8 4.91 4.42 1.74
CA LEU A 8 3.92 4.02 2.74
C LEU A 8 4.12 4.85 4.01
N THR A 9 3.07 5.51 4.47
CA THR A 9 3.03 6.18 5.79
C THR A 9 2.14 5.37 6.74
N HIS A 10 2.72 4.86 7.82
CA HIS A 10 1.97 4.08 8.82
C HIS A 10 1.33 5.02 9.85
N LYS A 11 0.11 5.52 9.57
CA LYS A 11 -0.57 6.53 10.40
C LYS A 11 -2.02 6.22 10.78
N GLY A 12 -2.35 4.94 10.94
CA GLY A 12 -3.72 4.46 11.16
C GLY A 12 -4.02 3.89 12.54
N VAL A 13 -5.02 3.02 12.59
CA VAL A 13 -5.51 2.39 13.84
C VAL A 13 -4.55 1.32 14.38
N ARG A 14 -3.76 0.71 13.50
CA ARG A 14 -2.79 -0.34 13.85
C ARG A 14 -1.66 0.26 14.72
N LYS A 15 -1.34 -0.43 15.82
CA LYS A 15 -0.34 0.00 16.83
C LYS A 15 0.95 -0.82 16.81
N VAL A 16 1.00 -1.86 15.99
CA VAL A 16 2.13 -2.77 15.87
C VAL A 16 2.81 -2.59 14.51
N PRO A 17 4.11 -2.90 14.38
CA PRO A 17 4.85 -2.68 13.14
C PRO A 17 4.24 -3.40 11.92
N ILE A 18 4.57 -2.87 10.75
CA ILE A 18 4.31 -3.52 9.46
C ILE A 18 5.60 -4.20 9.01
N HIS A 19 5.50 -5.44 8.54
CA HIS A 19 6.61 -6.19 7.97
C HIS A 19 6.33 -6.53 6.50
N SER A 20 7.39 -6.86 5.76
CA SER A 20 7.26 -7.44 4.42
C SER A 20 6.38 -8.70 4.44
N GLY A 21 5.54 -8.85 3.42
CA GLY A 21 4.52 -9.89 3.34
C GLY A 21 3.15 -9.49 3.91
N TYR A 22 3.04 -8.33 4.56
CA TYR A 22 1.75 -7.77 4.96
C TYR A 22 0.83 -7.55 3.74
N ARG A 23 -0.43 -7.96 3.84
CA ARG A 23 -1.42 -7.96 2.73
C ARG A 23 -2.68 -7.14 3.04
N PRO A 24 -2.56 -5.82 3.23
CA PRO A 24 -3.73 -4.97 3.46
C PRO A 24 -4.62 -4.88 2.22
N ALA A 25 -5.85 -4.45 2.45
CA ALA A 25 -6.69 -3.85 1.43
C ALA A 25 -6.07 -2.50 1.02
N VAL A 26 -5.95 -2.28 -0.29
CA VAL A 26 -5.52 -1.02 -0.92
C VAL A 26 -6.68 -0.49 -1.73
N PHE A 27 -7.06 0.76 -1.48
CA PHE A 27 -8.25 1.39 -2.04
C PHE A 27 -7.89 2.26 -3.25
N PHE A 28 -7.37 1.65 -4.32
CA PHE A 28 -7.05 2.36 -5.57
C PHE A 28 -8.31 2.89 -6.27
N ILE A 29 -9.36 2.07 -6.26
CA ILE A 29 -10.69 2.44 -6.75
C ILE A 29 -11.60 2.58 -5.52
N PRO A 30 -12.35 3.68 -5.39
CA PRO A 30 -13.32 3.84 -4.30
C PRO A 30 -14.25 2.62 -4.23
N ASP A 31 -14.52 2.13 -3.03
CA ASP A 31 -15.41 0.99 -2.74
C ASP A 31 -15.03 -0.38 -3.35
N HIS A 32 -13.90 -0.47 -4.06
CA HIS A 32 -13.40 -1.70 -4.67
C HIS A 32 -11.93 -1.96 -4.27
N PRO A 33 -11.68 -2.32 -2.99
CA PRO A 33 -10.32 -2.59 -2.54
C PRO A 33 -9.72 -3.83 -3.22
N THR A 34 -8.40 -3.81 -3.40
CA THR A 34 -7.62 -4.97 -3.79
C THR A 34 -6.66 -5.34 -2.66
N SER A 35 -6.39 -6.63 -2.45
CA SER A 35 -5.33 -7.04 -1.53
C SER A 35 -3.98 -6.84 -2.21
N GLY A 36 -3.04 -6.17 -1.52
CA GLY A 36 -1.69 -5.92 -2.04
C GLY A 36 -0.61 -6.41 -1.08
N ALA A 37 0.25 -7.31 -1.53
CA ALA A 37 1.41 -7.72 -0.74
C ALA A 37 2.43 -6.57 -0.71
N ILE A 38 2.78 -6.11 0.49
CA ILE A 38 3.78 -5.07 0.73
C ILE A 38 5.15 -5.71 0.92
N ARG A 39 6.16 -5.15 0.26
CA ARG A 39 7.57 -5.42 0.51
C ARG A 39 8.26 -4.11 0.85
N LEU A 40 8.80 -4.00 2.07
CA LEU A 40 9.64 -2.89 2.48
C LEU A 40 10.97 -2.98 1.72
N LEU A 41 11.45 -1.86 1.19
CA LEU A 41 12.65 -1.85 0.34
C LEU A 41 13.94 -1.47 1.09
N ASP A 42 13.82 -0.74 2.21
CA ASP A 42 14.95 -0.14 2.92
C ASP A 42 15.09 -0.62 4.38
N ARG A 43 14.15 -1.43 4.88
CA ARG A 43 14.08 -1.87 6.28
C ARG A 43 13.30 -3.17 6.45
N GLU A 44 13.40 -3.79 7.62
CA GLU A 44 12.68 -5.03 7.96
C GLU A 44 11.29 -4.78 8.56
N GLU A 45 11.11 -3.64 9.23
CA GLU A 45 9.85 -3.24 9.85
C GLU A 45 9.58 -1.74 9.69
N LEU A 46 8.31 -1.37 9.69
CA LEU A 46 7.86 0.02 9.66
C LEU A 46 7.02 0.29 10.92
N LEU A 47 7.50 1.17 11.78
CA LEU A 47 6.84 1.49 13.05
C LEU A 47 5.65 2.45 12.85
N PRO A 48 4.66 2.48 13.77
CA PRO A 48 3.61 3.49 13.74
C PRO A 48 4.18 4.91 13.79
N GLY A 49 3.72 5.77 12.89
CA GLY A 49 4.17 7.15 12.70
C GLY A 49 5.25 7.32 11.63
N GLU A 50 5.87 6.24 11.16
CA GLU A 50 6.97 6.30 10.20
C GLU A 50 6.49 6.25 8.74
N ARG A 51 7.45 6.53 7.84
CA ARG A 51 7.32 6.43 6.39
C ARG A 51 8.47 5.63 5.78
N ALA A 52 8.17 4.78 4.80
CA ALA A 52 9.14 3.96 4.06
C ALA A 52 8.80 3.82 2.58
N ILE A 53 9.79 3.48 1.75
CA ILE A 53 9.55 3.08 0.36
C ILE A 53 9.16 1.60 0.34
N VAL A 54 8.06 1.30 -0.34
CA VAL A 54 7.53 -0.05 -0.51
C VAL A 54 7.34 -0.39 -1.97
N GLU A 55 7.37 -1.69 -2.25
CA GLU A 55 6.78 -2.29 -3.44
C GLU A 55 5.46 -2.96 -3.04
N ILE A 56 4.39 -2.68 -3.78
CA ILE A 56 3.07 -3.25 -3.57
C ILE A 56 2.74 -4.12 -4.78
N THR A 57 2.43 -5.40 -4.53
CA THR A 57 1.98 -6.34 -5.54
C THR A 57 0.50 -6.67 -5.31
N PRO A 58 -0.42 -5.99 -6.02
CA PRO A 58 -1.85 -6.27 -5.93
C PRO A 58 -2.21 -7.62 -6.54
N VAL A 59 -3.26 -8.25 -6.01
CA VAL A 59 -3.74 -9.56 -6.47
C VAL A 59 -4.34 -9.50 -7.88
N SER A 60 -4.93 -8.37 -8.26
CA SER A 60 -5.51 -8.16 -9.59
C SER A 60 -5.21 -6.76 -10.10
N GLU A 61 -4.71 -6.68 -11.33
CA GLU A 61 -4.45 -5.42 -12.05
C GLU A 61 -5.74 -4.68 -12.39
N SER A 62 -6.85 -5.40 -12.63
CA SER A 62 -8.15 -4.78 -12.94
C SER A 62 -8.72 -3.94 -11.79
N LEU A 63 -8.27 -4.17 -10.56
CA LEU A 63 -8.70 -3.44 -9.35
C LEU A 63 -7.75 -2.30 -8.96
N VAL A 64 -6.70 -2.06 -9.77
CA VAL A 64 -5.74 -0.97 -9.55
C VAL A 64 -6.13 0.27 -10.35
N GLY A 65 -6.69 0.08 -11.55
CA GLY A 65 -6.94 1.19 -12.48
C GLY A 65 -5.65 1.74 -13.07
N ASN A 66 -5.53 3.07 -13.14
CA ASN A 66 -4.40 3.79 -13.72
C ASN A 66 -3.89 4.90 -12.78
N PRO A 67 -3.36 4.55 -11.58
CA PRO A 67 -2.88 5.55 -10.65
C PRO A 67 -1.65 6.27 -11.19
N ALA A 68 -1.62 7.59 -11.07
CA ALA A 68 -0.49 8.43 -11.45
C ALA A 68 0.50 8.65 -10.28
N SER A 69 1.73 9.04 -10.62
CA SER A 69 2.72 9.47 -9.62
C SER A 69 2.17 10.65 -8.80
N GLY A 70 2.36 10.59 -7.50
CA GLY A 70 1.86 11.58 -6.53
C GLY A 70 0.45 11.33 -6.03
N GLU A 71 -0.32 10.41 -6.63
CA GLU A 71 -1.64 10.05 -6.10
C GLU A 71 -1.53 9.32 -4.76
N VAL A 72 -2.46 9.63 -3.86
CA VAL A 72 -2.50 9.08 -2.49
C VAL A 72 -3.71 8.16 -2.33
N PHE A 73 -3.46 6.95 -1.85
CA PHE A 73 -4.49 5.96 -1.59
C PHE A 73 -4.44 5.47 -0.16
N LYS A 74 -5.61 5.11 0.39
CA LYS A 74 -5.69 4.50 1.72
C LYS A 74 -5.28 3.03 1.65
N ILE A 75 -4.70 2.55 2.74
CA ILE A 75 -4.53 1.11 3.00
C ILE A 75 -5.10 0.73 4.35
N GLY A 76 -5.65 -0.47 4.47
CA GLY A 76 -6.29 -0.89 5.70
C GLY A 76 -6.52 -2.40 5.80
N GLU A 77 -6.96 -2.84 6.98
CA GLU A 77 -7.44 -4.20 7.19
C GLU A 77 -8.94 -4.31 6.82
N SER A 78 -9.64 -3.18 6.76
CA SER A 78 -11.01 -3.04 6.24
C SER A 78 -11.29 -1.57 5.89
N PRO A 79 -12.42 -1.24 5.24
CA PRO A 79 -12.81 0.16 4.98
C PRO A 79 -12.95 1.01 6.25
N ARG A 80 -13.18 0.37 7.41
CA ARG A 80 -13.29 1.04 8.73
C ARG A 80 -12.00 0.95 9.55
N SER A 81 -11.02 0.16 9.12
CA SER A 81 -9.75 -0.07 9.81
C SER A 81 -8.59 0.34 8.90
N ILE A 82 -8.39 1.65 8.76
CA ILE A 82 -7.31 2.22 7.95
C ILE A 82 -6.00 2.16 8.74
N VAL A 83 -4.96 1.61 8.13
CA VAL A 83 -3.63 1.39 8.70
C VAL A 83 -2.64 2.47 8.29
N GLY A 84 -2.89 3.10 7.15
CA GLY A 84 -2.03 4.16 6.61
C GLY A 84 -2.46 4.60 5.23
N GLU A 85 -1.53 5.26 4.56
CA GLU A 85 -1.71 5.76 3.20
C GLU A 85 -0.45 5.47 2.38
N ILE A 86 -0.65 5.27 1.08
CA ILE A 86 0.42 5.13 0.10
C ILE A 86 0.40 6.33 -0.83
N GLU A 87 1.57 6.85 -1.19
CA GLU A 87 1.74 7.86 -2.24
C GLU A 87 2.53 7.22 -3.38
N VAL A 88 1.94 7.16 -4.57
CA VAL A 88 2.51 6.47 -5.72
C VAL A 88 3.76 7.19 -6.22
N ILE A 89 4.85 6.46 -6.37
CA ILE A 89 6.08 6.94 -7.02
C ILE A 89 6.08 6.49 -8.48
N GLU A 90 5.81 5.21 -8.72
CA GLU A 90 5.89 4.61 -10.05
C GLU A 90 5.00 3.37 -10.15
N VAL A 91 4.42 3.18 -11.33
CA VAL A 91 3.68 1.96 -11.70
C VAL A 91 4.50 1.18 -12.73
N ILE A 92 4.90 -0.04 -12.38
CA ILE A 92 5.71 -0.92 -13.21
C ILE A 92 4.81 -2.04 -13.73
N ARG A 93 4.62 -2.09 -15.04
CA ARG A 93 3.85 -3.16 -15.72
C ARG A 93 4.82 -4.09 -16.45
N ILE A 94 4.73 -5.38 -16.14
CA ILE A 94 5.55 -6.47 -16.71
C ILE A 94 4.64 -7.42 -17.49
#